data_AF-A0A3D2S1S9-F1
#
_entry.id   AF-A0A3D2S1S9-F1
#
_cell.length_a   1.000
_cell.length_b   1.000
_cell.length_c   1.000
_cell.angle_alpha   90.00
_cell.angle_beta   90.00
_cell.angle_gamma   90.00
#
_symmetry.space_group_name_H-M   'P 1'
#
loop_
_entity.id
_entity.type
_entity.pdbx_description
1 polymer ?
#
loop_
_entity_poly.entity_id
_entity_poly.type
_entity_poly.pdbx_seq_one_letter_code
_entity_poly.pdbx_strand_id
1 'polypeptide(L)'
;ILVGDLNFDQSDRNKIEEYVKSGGTAIWLNSDPTLSEIFGVRLTEQIEEGYFIELETSSTITSGLRSSLHVFGGTKLHATTGTPLAKLVDIQYQPAGDAIVENRYGKGYTVALAADLIGSIVLIQQGIPVTRDGQPAPDGSASIDDDILKTEDGFVLNWKWDRTPIVPSTQPVFLEPITDELRELIVKAILRCFEVKSQSTPILWYYPRGLKSIAMMSHDSDHNDQQLAWSLLDVTDQLNIKTTWCIIYPGGYIPEFYQKLQDWDYEIALHFDALTKKTYTNWTQDDFNYQHQWLIQE
;
A
#
# COMPACT_ATOMS: atom_id res chain seq x y z
N ILE A 1 -0.59 22.56 -14.09
CA ILE A 1 -0.94 21.26 -14.70
C ILE A 1 -0.61 20.21 -13.66
N LEU A 2 -1.61 19.68 -12.98
CA LEU A 2 -1.43 18.45 -12.18
C LEU A 2 -1.18 17.31 -13.17
N VAL A 3 -0.27 16.39 -12.84
CA VAL A 3 -0.15 15.14 -13.59
C VAL A 3 -1.54 14.48 -13.60
N GLY A 4 -2.11 14.24 -14.78
CA GLY A 4 -3.44 13.63 -14.93
C GLY A 4 -4.59 14.58 -15.26
N ASP A 5 -4.39 15.91 -15.26
CA ASP A 5 -5.40 16.86 -15.74
C ASP A 5 -5.27 17.09 -17.26
N LEU A 6 -5.54 16.03 -18.03
CA LEU A 6 -5.48 16.01 -19.48
C LEU A 6 -6.84 15.60 -20.03
N ASN A 7 -7.36 16.35 -21.00
CA ASN A 7 -8.57 15.96 -21.71
C ASN A 7 -8.23 14.81 -22.67
N PHE A 8 -8.88 13.66 -22.48
CA PHE A 8 -8.72 12.51 -23.37
C PHE A 8 -9.83 12.52 -24.42
N ASP A 9 -9.45 12.63 -25.70
CA ASP A 9 -10.40 12.67 -26.80
C ASP A 9 -10.20 11.54 -27.83
N GLN A 10 -11.06 11.53 -28.85
CA GLN A 10 -11.00 10.54 -29.92
C GLN A 10 -9.67 10.57 -30.70
N SER A 11 -9.04 11.74 -30.84
CA SER A 11 -7.74 11.86 -31.49
C SER A 11 -6.65 11.18 -30.66
N ASP A 12 -6.70 11.33 -29.34
CA ASP A 12 -5.74 10.66 -28.44
C ASP A 12 -5.96 9.15 -28.39
N ARG A 13 -7.22 8.68 -28.38
CA ARG A 13 -7.55 7.26 -28.58
C ARG A 13 -6.91 6.72 -29.87
N ASN A 14 -7.06 7.43 -30.98
CA ASN A 14 -6.52 6.99 -32.28
C ASN A 14 -4.98 6.94 -32.27
N LYS A 15 -4.30 7.87 -31.59
CA LYS A 15 -2.83 7.84 -31.44
C LYS A 15 -2.37 6.64 -30.63
N ILE A 16 -3.06 6.31 -29.53
CA ILE A 16 -2.76 5.11 -28.72
C ILE A 16 -2.97 3.86 -29.56
N GLU A 17 -4.09 3.78 -30.29
CA GLU A 17 -4.38 2.65 -31.18
C GLU A 17 -3.29 2.47 -32.24
N GLU A 18 -2.89 3.55 -32.94
CA GLU A 18 -1.83 3.51 -33.94
C GLU A 18 -0.47 3.11 -33.35
N TYR A 19 -0.12 3.66 -32.18
CA TYR A 19 1.10 3.34 -31.46
C TYR A 19 1.17 1.84 -31.11
N VAL A 20 0.13 1.30 -30.48
CA VAL A 20 0.07 -0.13 -30.14
C VAL A 20 0.07 -0.98 -31.40
N LYS A 21 -0.78 -0.68 -32.39
CA LYS A 21 -0.89 -1.43 -33.65
C LYS A 21 0.45 -1.49 -34.41
N SER A 22 1.26 -0.44 -34.33
CA SER A 22 2.58 -0.34 -34.95
C SER A 22 3.69 -1.08 -34.18
N GLY A 23 3.40 -1.60 -32.99
CA GLY A 23 4.33 -2.39 -32.18
C GLY A 23 4.60 -1.82 -30.80
N GLY A 24 3.95 -0.73 -30.40
CA GLY A 24 4.01 -0.19 -29.06
C GLY A 24 3.43 -1.15 -28.01
N THR A 25 3.79 -0.92 -26.76
CA THR A 25 3.21 -1.61 -25.61
C THR A 25 2.39 -0.65 -24.76
N ALA A 26 1.28 -1.12 -24.20
CA ALA A 26 0.42 -0.31 -23.35
C ALA A 26 -0.12 -1.11 -22.15
N ILE A 27 -0.34 -0.42 -21.04
CA ILE A 27 -0.95 -0.99 -19.83
C ILE A 27 -2.19 -0.17 -19.53
N TRP A 28 -3.31 -0.84 -19.26
CA TRP A 28 -4.57 -0.23 -18.86
C TRP A 28 -4.76 -0.43 -17.35
N LEU A 29 -4.94 0.67 -16.64
CA LEU A 29 -5.21 0.75 -15.19
C LEU A 29 -6.42 1.66 -15.02
N ASN A 30 -7.61 1.08 -14.83
CA ASN A 30 -8.88 1.80 -14.66
C ASN A 30 -9.03 3.02 -15.62
N SER A 31 -8.70 2.84 -16.90
CA SER A 31 -8.59 3.92 -17.89
C SER A 31 -9.83 4.00 -18.79
N ASP A 32 -9.81 4.89 -19.79
CA ASP A 32 -10.96 5.16 -20.65
C ASP A 32 -11.55 3.89 -21.31
N PRO A 33 -12.88 3.64 -21.20
CA PRO A 33 -13.53 2.46 -21.74
C PRO A 33 -13.40 2.25 -23.26
N THR A 34 -13.20 3.33 -24.02
CA THR A 34 -13.09 3.28 -25.48
C THR A 34 -11.81 2.59 -25.97
N LEU A 35 -10.85 2.34 -25.08
CA LEU A 35 -9.63 1.59 -25.36
C LEU A 35 -9.79 0.08 -25.22
N SER A 36 -10.91 -0.41 -24.67
CA SER A 36 -11.11 -1.83 -24.32
C SER A 36 -10.80 -2.84 -25.43
N GLU A 37 -11.14 -2.52 -26.69
CA GLU A 37 -10.82 -3.36 -27.85
C GLU A 37 -9.31 -3.55 -28.05
N ILE A 38 -8.50 -2.49 -27.86
CA ILE A 38 -7.04 -2.53 -27.99
C ILE A 38 -6.45 -3.53 -26.98
N PHE A 39 -7.07 -3.59 -25.80
CA PHE A 39 -6.69 -4.48 -24.71
C PHE A 39 -7.32 -5.87 -24.79
N GLY A 40 -8.16 -6.14 -25.80
CA GLY A 40 -8.79 -7.45 -25.99
C GLY A 40 -9.77 -7.80 -24.88
N VAL A 41 -10.43 -6.79 -24.31
CA VAL A 41 -11.42 -6.95 -23.24
C VAL A 41 -12.73 -6.26 -23.60
N ARG A 42 -13.80 -6.66 -22.91
CA ARG A 42 -15.02 -5.88 -22.77
C ARG A 42 -15.19 -5.49 -21.30
N LEU A 43 -15.66 -4.27 -21.08
CA LEU A 43 -15.96 -3.76 -19.75
C LEU A 43 -17.42 -4.07 -19.42
N THR A 44 -17.69 -4.38 -18.16
CA THR A 44 -19.06 -4.54 -17.66
C THR A 44 -19.33 -3.54 -16.53
N GLU A 45 -20.03 -3.96 -15.49
CA GLU A 45 -20.33 -3.14 -14.33
C GLU A 45 -19.08 -2.85 -13.48
N GLN A 46 -19.19 -1.85 -12.61
CA GLN A 46 -18.14 -1.57 -11.63
C GLN A 46 -18.06 -2.71 -10.61
N ILE A 47 -16.87 -2.88 -10.02
CA ILE A 47 -16.68 -3.68 -8.82
C ILE A 47 -16.42 -2.74 -7.64
N GLU A 48 -17.10 -2.98 -6.53
CA GLU A 48 -16.86 -2.21 -5.30
C GLU A 48 -15.69 -2.79 -4.52
N GLU A 49 -15.65 -4.12 -4.36
CA GLU A 49 -14.64 -4.85 -3.61
C GLU A 49 -14.54 -6.29 -4.15
N GLY A 50 -13.33 -6.84 -4.16
CA GLY A 50 -13.09 -8.18 -4.67
C GLY A 50 -11.66 -8.68 -4.54
N TYR A 51 -11.40 -9.86 -5.12
CA TYR A 51 -10.12 -10.55 -5.00
C TYR A 51 -9.66 -11.09 -6.34
N PHE A 52 -8.34 -11.05 -6.59
CA PHE A 52 -7.76 -11.74 -7.73
C PHE A 52 -7.50 -13.20 -7.36
N ILE A 53 -8.02 -14.11 -8.16
CA ILE A 53 -7.89 -15.56 -7.94
C ILE A 53 -7.43 -16.25 -9.22
N GLU A 54 -7.15 -17.56 -9.14
CA GLU A 54 -6.79 -18.40 -10.29
C GLU A 54 -5.65 -17.80 -11.13
N LEU A 55 -4.56 -17.44 -10.45
CA LEU A 55 -3.38 -16.83 -11.05
C LEU A 55 -2.66 -17.80 -11.99
N GLU A 56 -2.37 -17.37 -13.22
CA GLU A 56 -1.59 -18.13 -14.18
C GLU A 56 -0.13 -18.22 -13.73
N THR A 57 0.26 -19.36 -13.16
CA THR A 57 1.57 -19.54 -12.54
C THR A 57 2.76 -19.46 -13.51
N SER A 58 2.54 -19.70 -14.80
CA SER A 58 3.58 -19.62 -15.83
C SER A 58 3.86 -18.18 -16.31
N SER A 59 2.98 -17.23 -16.00
CA SER A 59 3.14 -15.84 -16.39
C SER A 59 4.10 -15.09 -15.45
N THR A 60 5.00 -14.30 -16.03
CA THR A 60 5.91 -13.44 -15.27
C THR A 60 5.17 -12.31 -14.54
N ILE A 61 3.92 -12.01 -14.90
CA ILE A 61 3.09 -11.00 -14.22
C ILE A 61 2.54 -11.54 -12.89
N THR A 62 2.08 -12.78 -12.88
CA THR A 62 1.31 -13.36 -11.77
C THR A 62 2.09 -14.38 -10.94
N SER A 63 3.24 -14.87 -11.43
CA SER A 63 4.08 -15.83 -10.71
C SER A 63 4.60 -15.29 -9.38
N GLY A 64 4.55 -16.12 -8.33
CA GLY A 64 5.16 -15.82 -7.03
C GLY A 64 4.32 -14.97 -6.07
N LEU A 65 3.14 -14.49 -6.49
CA LEU A 65 2.18 -13.81 -5.62
C LEU A 65 1.46 -14.82 -4.73
N ARG A 66 1.19 -14.46 -3.47
CA ARG A 66 0.63 -15.37 -2.46
C ARG A 66 -0.44 -14.75 -1.57
N SER A 67 -0.58 -13.42 -1.57
CA SER A 67 -1.63 -12.73 -0.82
C SER A 67 -3.02 -12.98 -1.40
N SER A 68 -4.05 -12.50 -0.70
CA SER A 68 -5.43 -12.51 -1.18
C SER A 68 -5.65 -11.60 -2.40
N LEU A 69 -4.71 -10.70 -2.70
CA LEU A 69 -4.82 -9.69 -3.76
C LEU A 69 -6.16 -8.94 -3.71
N HIS A 70 -6.50 -8.48 -2.50
CA HIS A 70 -7.72 -7.73 -2.21
C HIS A 70 -7.69 -6.37 -2.94
N VAL A 71 -8.75 -6.07 -3.68
CA VAL A 71 -8.92 -4.85 -4.48
C VAL A 71 -10.26 -4.17 -4.20
N PHE A 72 -10.30 -2.87 -4.42
CA PHE A 72 -11.44 -1.99 -4.23
C PHE A 72 -11.64 -1.12 -5.48
N GLY A 73 -12.90 -0.90 -5.85
CA GLY A 73 -13.29 -0.02 -6.94
C GLY A 73 -12.86 -0.50 -8.33
N GLY A 74 -13.22 0.29 -9.34
CA GLY A 74 -12.84 0.09 -10.73
C GLY A 74 -13.80 -0.81 -11.51
N THR A 75 -13.38 -1.24 -12.69
CA THR A 75 -14.28 -1.89 -13.66
C THR A 75 -13.99 -3.37 -13.82
N LYS A 76 -15.05 -4.19 -13.91
CA LYS A 76 -14.95 -5.61 -14.24
C LYS A 76 -14.57 -5.79 -15.72
N LEU A 77 -13.62 -6.68 -15.98
CA LEU A 77 -13.19 -7.03 -17.33
C LEU A 77 -13.69 -8.42 -17.70
N HIS A 78 -13.97 -8.63 -18.99
CA HIS A 78 -14.00 -9.97 -19.57
C HIS A 78 -13.13 -9.98 -20.81
N ALA A 79 -12.25 -10.97 -20.93
CA ALA A 79 -11.48 -11.18 -22.13
C ALA A 79 -12.40 -11.47 -23.33
N THR A 80 -12.05 -10.87 -24.47
CA THR A 80 -12.68 -11.12 -25.76
C THR A 80 -11.68 -11.78 -26.70
N THR A 81 -10.65 -11.06 -27.11
CA THR A 81 -9.51 -11.59 -27.87
C THR A 81 -8.26 -11.75 -27.01
N GLY A 82 -8.24 -11.11 -25.83
CA GLY A 82 -7.15 -11.24 -24.87
C GLY A 82 -7.13 -12.60 -24.17
N THR A 83 -6.01 -12.90 -23.53
CA THR A 83 -5.78 -14.10 -22.73
C THR A 83 -5.81 -13.71 -21.25
N PRO A 84 -6.77 -14.23 -20.46
CA PRO A 84 -6.78 -14.04 -19.01
C PRO A 84 -5.55 -14.64 -18.33
N LEU A 85 -4.95 -13.91 -17.40
CA LEU A 85 -3.86 -14.35 -16.54
C LEU A 85 -4.30 -14.49 -15.07
N ALA A 86 -5.47 -13.95 -14.73
CA ALA A 86 -6.10 -14.07 -13.41
C ALA A 86 -7.60 -13.83 -13.52
N LYS A 87 -8.38 -14.39 -12.60
CA LYS A 87 -9.82 -14.16 -12.46
C LYS A 87 -10.12 -13.17 -11.33
N LEU A 88 -11.27 -12.55 -11.43
CA LEU A 88 -11.81 -11.63 -10.43
C LEU A 88 -13.04 -12.27 -9.77
N VAL A 89 -13.11 -12.20 -8.45
CA VAL A 89 -14.33 -12.46 -7.68
C VAL A 89 -14.72 -11.23 -6.87
N ASP A 90 -16.01 -11.09 -6.57
CA ASP A 90 -16.47 -10.07 -5.63
C ASP A 90 -16.22 -10.47 -4.17
N ILE A 91 -16.59 -9.59 -3.23
CA ILE A 91 -16.43 -9.82 -1.78
C ILE A 91 -17.22 -11.05 -1.26
N GLN A 92 -18.26 -11.49 -1.99
CA GLN A 92 -18.98 -12.75 -1.72
C GLN A 92 -18.37 -13.95 -2.44
N TYR A 93 -17.17 -13.82 -3.00
CA TYR A 93 -16.46 -14.83 -3.77
C TYR A 93 -17.24 -15.33 -5.00
N GLN A 94 -18.15 -14.52 -5.54
CA GLN A 94 -18.83 -14.85 -6.79
C GLN A 94 -17.99 -14.42 -8.00
N PRO A 95 -17.96 -15.20 -9.10
CA PRO A 95 -17.23 -14.84 -10.31
C PRO A 95 -17.65 -13.46 -10.83
N ALA A 96 -16.67 -12.56 -10.95
CA ALA A 96 -16.86 -11.17 -11.36
C ALA A 96 -16.09 -10.81 -12.64
N GLY A 97 -15.35 -11.76 -13.24
CA GLY A 97 -14.71 -11.58 -14.54
C GLY A 97 -13.25 -11.99 -14.56
N ASP A 98 -12.48 -11.33 -15.42
CA ASP A 98 -11.04 -11.48 -15.54
C ASP A 98 -10.35 -10.31 -14.83
N ALA A 99 -9.36 -10.61 -13.99
CA ALA A 99 -8.63 -9.60 -13.23
C ALA A 99 -7.45 -9.04 -14.03
N ILE A 100 -6.80 -9.89 -14.82
CA ILE A 100 -5.62 -9.52 -15.61
C ILE A 100 -5.79 -10.16 -16.98
N VAL A 101 -5.64 -9.37 -18.05
CA VAL A 101 -5.74 -9.86 -19.43
C VAL A 101 -4.56 -9.32 -20.23
N GLU A 102 -3.82 -10.21 -20.88
CA GLU A 102 -2.83 -9.80 -21.89
C GLU A 102 -3.41 -9.93 -23.30
N ASN A 103 -2.99 -9.07 -24.23
CA ASN A 103 -3.47 -9.12 -25.60
C ASN A 103 -2.39 -8.72 -26.62
N ARG A 104 -2.58 -9.18 -27.86
CA ARG A 104 -1.82 -8.74 -29.03
C ARG A 104 -2.76 -7.94 -29.92
N TYR A 105 -2.40 -6.69 -30.19
CA TYR A 105 -3.16 -5.81 -31.07
C TYR A 105 -2.26 -5.28 -32.19
N GLY A 106 -2.50 -5.73 -33.42
CA GLY A 106 -1.55 -5.54 -34.52
C GLY A 106 -0.20 -6.18 -34.19
N LYS A 107 0.87 -5.36 -34.18
CA LYS A 107 2.22 -5.79 -33.77
C LYS A 107 2.52 -5.53 -32.28
N GLY A 108 1.59 -4.91 -31.57
CA GLY A 108 1.76 -4.47 -30.19
C GLY A 108 1.49 -5.55 -29.15
N TYR A 109 1.65 -5.16 -27.90
CA TYR A 109 1.34 -5.97 -26.74
C TYR A 109 0.69 -5.12 -25.66
N THR A 110 -0.37 -5.62 -25.05
CA THR A 110 -1.11 -4.86 -24.05
C THR A 110 -1.44 -5.71 -22.83
N VAL A 111 -1.53 -5.06 -21.67
CA VAL A 111 -1.99 -5.68 -20.43
C VAL A 111 -3.11 -4.82 -19.86
N ALA A 112 -4.27 -5.41 -19.59
CA ALA A 112 -5.32 -4.78 -18.81
C ALA A 112 -5.34 -5.34 -17.39
N LEU A 113 -5.34 -4.45 -16.42
CA LEU A 113 -5.46 -4.74 -15.00
C LEU A 113 -6.82 -4.20 -14.55
N ALA A 114 -7.71 -5.11 -14.16
CA ALA A 114 -9.03 -4.79 -13.63
C ALA A 114 -8.93 -4.11 -12.26
N ALA A 115 -10.08 -3.61 -11.78
CA ALA A 115 -10.20 -2.86 -10.53
C ALA A 115 -9.33 -1.58 -10.51
N ASP A 116 -9.44 -0.81 -9.43
CA ASP A 116 -8.57 0.34 -9.20
C ASP A 116 -7.39 -0.06 -8.30
N LEU A 117 -6.32 -0.59 -8.89
CA LEU A 117 -5.16 -1.05 -8.12
C LEU A 117 -4.51 0.08 -7.32
N ILE A 118 -4.42 1.29 -7.88
CA ILE A 118 -3.81 2.43 -7.19
C ILE A 118 -4.70 2.86 -6.03
N GLY A 119 -6.00 3.01 -6.27
CA GLY A 119 -6.98 3.29 -5.23
C GLY A 119 -6.97 2.24 -4.12
N SER A 120 -6.89 0.95 -4.48
CA SER A 120 -6.80 -0.17 -3.53
C SER A 120 -5.57 -0.08 -2.65
N ILE A 121 -4.39 0.19 -3.25
CA ILE A 121 -3.13 0.37 -2.52
C ILE A 121 -3.26 1.51 -1.50
N VAL A 122 -3.78 2.67 -1.94
CA VAL A 122 -3.94 3.84 -1.07
C VAL A 122 -4.93 3.54 0.05
N LEU A 123 -6.08 2.95 -0.28
CA LEU A 123 -7.14 2.66 0.67
C LEU A 123 -6.69 1.66 1.74
N ILE A 124 -5.96 0.61 1.38
CA ILE A 124 -5.44 -0.37 2.35
C ILE A 124 -4.40 0.29 3.28
N GLN A 125 -3.55 1.18 2.76
CA GLN A 125 -2.51 1.82 3.57
C GLN A 125 -3.02 2.94 4.48
N GLN A 126 -4.01 3.71 4.02
CA GLN A 126 -4.50 4.88 4.74
C GLN A 126 -5.79 4.58 5.53
N GLY A 127 -6.51 3.52 5.17
CA GLY A 127 -7.82 3.22 5.71
C GLY A 127 -8.88 4.26 5.30
N ILE A 128 -9.97 4.25 6.05
CA ILE A 128 -11.03 5.25 5.99
C ILE A 128 -10.95 6.20 7.20
N PRO A 129 -11.55 7.40 7.12
CA PRO A 129 -11.60 8.31 8.27
C PRO A 129 -12.21 7.67 9.51
N VAL A 130 -11.50 7.76 10.64
CA VAL A 130 -11.94 7.24 11.93
C VAL A 130 -12.87 8.25 12.59
N THR A 131 -14.17 7.95 12.61
CA THR A 131 -15.20 8.76 13.30
C THR A 131 -15.95 7.97 14.37
N ARG A 132 -15.63 6.69 14.52
CA ARG A 132 -16.19 5.70 15.44
C ARG A 132 -15.26 4.48 15.45
N ASP A 133 -15.43 3.64 16.45
CA ASP A 133 -14.80 2.33 16.53
C ASP A 133 -15.03 1.48 15.27
N GLY A 134 -14.04 0.65 14.96
CA GLY A 134 -14.08 -0.28 13.85
C GLY A 134 -14.96 -1.50 14.12
N GLN A 135 -15.15 -2.32 13.09
CA GLN A 135 -15.86 -3.60 13.25
C GLN A 135 -14.90 -4.65 13.83
N PRO A 136 -15.16 -5.23 15.01
CA PRO A 136 -14.28 -6.21 15.62
C PRO A 136 -14.24 -7.51 14.80
N ALA A 137 -13.16 -8.27 15.00
CA ALA A 137 -13.03 -9.58 14.37
C ALA A 137 -14.15 -10.53 14.85
N PRO A 138 -14.86 -11.23 13.96
CA PRO A 138 -16.00 -12.07 14.32
C PRO A 138 -15.64 -13.30 15.16
N ASP A 139 -14.36 -13.66 15.22
CA ASP A 139 -13.80 -14.73 16.04
C ASP A 139 -13.26 -14.26 17.40
N GLY A 140 -13.46 -12.97 17.73
CA GLY A 140 -13.02 -12.37 18.99
C GLY A 140 -11.51 -12.19 19.11
N SER A 141 -10.74 -12.30 18.02
CA SER A 141 -9.28 -12.15 18.07
C SER A 141 -8.78 -10.72 18.23
N ALA A 142 -9.60 -9.75 17.83
CA ALA A 142 -9.26 -8.34 17.77
C ALA A 142 -10.52 -7.51 18.06
N SER A 143 -10.63 -7.04 19.31
CA SER A 143 -11.66 -6.10 19.76
C SER A 143 -11.16 -4.69 19.49
N ILE A 144 -11.63 -4.11 18.39
CA ILE A 144 -11.42 -2.69 18.04
C ILE A 144 -12.66 -1.85 18.34
N ASP A 145 -13.56 -2.40 19.16
CA ASP A 145 -14.79 -1.79 19.66
C ASP A 145 -14.67 -1.44 21.15
N ASP A 146 -13.59 -0.73 21.51
CA ASP A 146 -13.21 -0.46 22.89
C ASP A 146 -13.44 0.99 23.37
N ASP A 147 -14.28 1.75 22.67
CA ASP A 147 -14.62 3.16 22.92
C ASP A 147 -13.39 4.10 22.86
N ILE A 148 -12.32 3.69 22.20
CA ILE A 148 -11.10 4.48 21.99
C ILE A 148 -10.80 4.52 20.49
N LEU A 149 -10.94 5.71 19.90
CA LEU A 149 -10.60 5.92 18.49
C LEU A 149 -9.10 5.76 18.25
N LYS A 150 -8.75 4.80 17.39
CA LYS A 150 -7.39 4.49 16.96
C LYS A 150 -7.33 4.30 15.45
N THR A 151 -6.13 4.32 14.89
CA THR A 151 -5.91 4.21 13.44
C THR A 151 -6.47 2.92 12.85
N GLU A 152 -6.42 1.82 13.60
CA GLU A 152 -6.94 0.53 13.18
C GLU A 152 -8.46 0.49 13.04
N ASP A 153 -9.22 1.45 13.59
CA ASP A 153 -10.69 1.51 13.39
C ASP A 153 -11.07 1.77 11.93
N GLY A 154 -10.15 2.39 11.18
CA GLY A 154 -10.33 2.73 9.77
C GLY A 154 -9.77 1.70 8.81
N PHE A 155 -9.21 0.58 9.28
CA PHE A 155 -8.62 -0.40 8.37
C PHE A 155 -9.69 -1.10 7.51
N VAL A 156 -9.33 -1.50 6.29
CA VAL A 156 -10.28 -2.03 5.29
C VAL A 156 -10.08 -3.51 4.96
N LEU A 157 -9.13 -4.18 5.63
CA LEU A 157 -8.85 -5.58 5.35
C LEU A 157 -9.95 -6.49 5.90
N ASN A 158 -10.22 -7.57 5.19
CA ASN A 158 -11.26 -8.51 5.53
C ASN A 158 -10.78 -9.53 6.56
N TRP A 159 -11.45 -9.57 7.72
CA TRP A 159 -11.14 -10.51 8.80
C TRP A 159 -11.15 -11.98 8.39
N LYS A 160 -11.89 -12.38 7.36
CA LYS A 160 -11.97 -13.78 6.95
C LYS A 160 -10.95 -14.13 5.88
N TRP A 161 -10.75 -13.23 4.93
CA TRP A 161 -10.07 -13.56 3.67
C TRP A 161 -8.63 -13.06 3.59
N ASP A 162 -8.29 -12.02 4.35
CA ASP A 162 -6.94 -11.42 4.31
C ASP A 162 -6.04 -11.92 5.45
N ARG A 163 -6.57 -12.78 6.34
CA ARG A 163 -5.80 -13.36 7.44
C ARG A 163 -5.38 -14.79 7.15
N THR A 164 -4.15 -15.11 7.54
CA THR A 164 -3.56 -16.44 7.45
C THR A 164 -3.67 -17.15 8.80
N PRO A 165 -4.19 -18.39 8.85
CA PRO A 165 -4.19 -19.21 10.05
C PRO A 165 -2.76 -19.57 10.51
N ILE A 166 -2.49 -19.53 11.82
CA ILE A 166 -1.23 -20.01 12.40
C ILE A 166 -1.45 -21.36 13.10
N VAL A 167 -0.59 -22.34 12.79
CA VAL A 167 -0.58 -23.70 13.37
C VAL A 167 0.63 -23.84 14.32
N PRO A 168 0.50 -24.47 15.52
CA PRO A 168 -0.61 -25.29 16.01
C PRO A 168 -1.70 -24.54 16.79
N SER A 169 -1.52 -23.26 17.10
CA SER A 169 -2.53 -22.45 17.77
C SER A 169 -2.14 -20.98 17.72
N THR A 170 -2.89 -20.18 16.97
CA THR A 170 -3.25 -18.80 17.33
C THR A 170 -4.37 -18.31 16.43
N GLN A 171 -5.05 -17.26 16.87
CA GLN A 171 -5.99 -16.50 16.07
C GLN A 171 -5.35 -16.12 14.72
N PRO A 172 -6.11 -16.11 13.62
CA PRO A 172 -5.56 -15.76 12.32
C PRO A 172 -5.06 -14.31 12.30
N VAL A 173 -4.01 -14.06 11.53
CA VAL A 173 -3.29 -12.77 11.47
C VAL A 173 -3.06 -12.33 10.03
N PHE A 174 -2.95 -11.03 9.78
CA PHE A 174 -2.59 -10.49 8.46
C PHE A 174 -1.08 -10.66 8.25
N LEU A 175 -0.67 -11.71 7.53
CA LEU A 175 0.75 -12.01 7.26
C LEU A 175 1.20 -11.63 5.86
N GLU A 176 0.26 -11.53 4.92
CA GLU A 176 0.58 -11.38 3.51
C GLU A 176 0.67 -9.91 3.08
N PRO A 177 1.65 -9.54 2.25
CA PRO A 177 1.92 -8.16 1.89
C PRO A 177 1.04 -7.72 0.70
N ILE A 178 -0.28 -7.65 0.91
CA ILE A 178 -1.28 -7.41 -0.15
C ILE A 178 -0.90 -6.19 -1.01
N THR A 179 -0.63 -5.04 -0.39
CA THR A 179 -0.33 -3.81 -1.15
C THR A 179 1.00 -3.88 -1.91
N ASP A 180 1.99 -4.60 -1.41
CA ASP A 180 3.25 -4.77 -2.11
C ASP A 180 3.09 -5.69 -3.31
N GLU A 181 2.28 -6.75 -3.19
CA GLU A 181 1.95 -7.61 -4.32
C GLU A 181 1.09 -6.90 -5.38
N LEU A 182 0.17 -6.01 -4.99
CA LEU A 182 -0.55 -5.16 -5.95
C LEU A 182 0.40 -4.19 -6.69
N ARG A 183 1.40 -3.62 -6.00
CA ARG A 183 2.46 -2.85 -6.68
C ARG A 183 3.30 -3.72 -7.58
N GLU A 184 3.63 -4.92 -7.12
CA GLU A 184 4.42 -5.89 -7.86
C GLU A 184 3.73 -6.27 -9.18
N LEU A 185 2.40 -6.42 -9.20
CA LEU A 185 1.62 -6.62 -10.42
C LEU A 185 1.84 -5.49 -11.44
N ILE A 186 1.79 -4.24 -11.00
CA ILE A 186 2.00 -3.07 -11.87
C ILE A 186 3.44 -3.06 -12.41
N VAL A 187 4.44 -3.27 -11.54
CA VAL A 187 5.84 -3.30 -11.92
C VAL A 187 6.12 -4.45 -12.88
N LYS A 188 5.61 -5.65 -12.60
CA LYS A 188 5.77 -6.82 -13.46
C LYS A 188 5.08 -6.63 -14.81
N ALA A 189 3.92 -5.99 -14.86
CA ALA A 189 3.28 -5.63 -16.13
C ALA A 189 4.18 -4.69 -16.96
N ILE A 190 4.80 -3.68 -16.34
CA ILE A 190 5.78 -2.80 -17.01
C ILE A 190 6.97 -3.61 -17.50
N LEU A 191 7.58 -4.43 -16.64
CA LEU A 191 8.74 -5.27 -17.01
C LEU A 191 8.40 -6.23 -18.15
N ARG A 192 7.20 -6.81 -18.14
CA ARG A 192 6.70 -7.67 -19.20
C ARG A 192 6.59 -6.93 -20.54
N CYS A 193 6.12 -5.68 -20.53
CA CYS A 193 6.10 -4.85 -21.73
C CYS A 193 7.50 -4.64 -22.33
N PHE A 194 8.53 -4.41 -21.51
CA PHE A 194 9.92 -4.30 -21.98
C PHE A 194 10.49 -5.64 -22.46
N GLU A 195 10.22 -6.72 -21.73
CA GLU A 195 10.66 -8.08 -22.06
C GLU A 195 10.15 -8.50 -23.44
N VAL A 196 8.86 -8.31 -23.71
CA VAL A 196 8.23 -8.63 -25.00
C VAL A 196 8.83 -7.81 -26.16
N LYS A 197 9.39 -6.65 -25.86
CA LYS A 197 10.09 -5.79 -26.83
C LYS A 197 11.59 -6.07 -26.91
N SER A 198 12.10 -7.00 -26.11
CA SER A 198 13.53 -7.27 -25.95
C SER A 198 14.33 -6.00 -25.64
N GLN A 199 13.74 -5.11 -24.84
CA GLN A 199 14.36 -3.87 -24.38
C GLN A 199 14.81 -4.01 -22.92
N SER A 200 15.92 -3.36 -22.58
CA SER A 200 16.38 -3.28 -21.19
C SER A 200 15.59 -2.23 -20.41
N THR A 201 15.13 -2.59 -19.21
CA THR A 201 14.50 -1.65 -18.27
C THR A 201 15.55 -1.12 -17.30
N PRO A 202 15.90 0.18 -17.31
CA PRO A 202 16.71 0.76 -16.25
C PRO A 202 15.86 0.83 -14.97
N ILE A 203 16.21 0.04 -13.96
CA ILE A 203 15.60 0.11 -12.63
C ILE A 203 16.56 0.87 -11.71
N LEU A 204 16.10 1.99 -11.16
CA LEU A 204 16.82 2.69 -10.10
C LEU A 204 16.51 2.00 -8.78
N TRP A 205 17.51 1.32 -8.22
CA TRP A 205 17.42 0.74 -6.88
C TRP A 205 17.81 1.79 -5.86
N TYR A 206 16.85 2.30 -5.09
CA TYR A 206 17.06 3.45 -4.20
C TYR A 206 17.76 3.11 -2.88
N TYR A 207 17.96 1.83 -2.56
CA TYR A 207 18.68 1.47 -1.33
C TYR A 207 20.16 1.83 -1.46
N PRO A 208 20.69 2.68 -0.56
CA PRO A 208 22.09 3.06 -0.58
C PRO A 208 22.99 1.83 -0.65
N ARG A 209 24.04 1.88 -1.47
CA ARG A 209 25.06 0.82 -1.60
C ARG A 209 24.52 -0.54 -2.08
N GLY A 210 23.32 -0.59 -2.67
CA GLY A 210 22.75 -1.83 -3.21
C GLY A 210 22.38 -2.85 -2.12
N LEU A 211 22.01 -2.38 -0.93
CA LEU A 211 21.52 -3.24 0.14
C LEU A 211 20.25 -3.98 -0.30
N LYS A 212 20.09 -5.22 0.18
CA LYS A 212 18.93 -6.08 -0.13
C LYS A 212 17.66 -5.65 0.62
N SER A 213 17.85 -5.09 1.81
CA SER A 213 16.79 -4.63 2.70
C SER A 213 17.31 -3.51 3.59
N ILE A 214 16.39 -2.70 4.11
CA ILE A 214 16.62 -1.68 5.13
C ILE A 214 15.54 -1.90 6.19
N ALA A 215 15.91 -1.78 7.46
CA ALA A 215 14.97 -1.73 8.57
C ALA A 215 14.94 -0.30 9.10
N MET A 216 13.74 0.23 9.35
CA MET A 216 13.51 1.46 10.09
C MET A 216 12.96 1.06 11.46
N MET A 217 13.56 1.57 12.53
CA MET A 217 13.14 1.27 13.89
C MET A 217 12.90 2.59 14.62
N SER A 218 11.71 2.73 15.16
CA SER A 218 11.31 3.88 15.97
C SER A 218 10.81 3.44 17.35
N HIS A 219 10.83 4.37 18.30
CA HIS A 219 10.40 4.15 19.68
C HIS A 219 9.44 5.24 20.10
N ASP A 220 8.25 4.85 20.56
CA ASP A 220 7.28 5.77 21.11
C ASP A 220 7.57 5.99 22.59
N SER A 221 7.72 7.26 23.01
CA SER A 221 8.04 7.60 24.40
C SER A 221 6.81 7.65 25.31
N ASP A 222 5.85 6.76 25.10
CA ASP A 222 4.63 6.67 25.92
C ASP A 222 4.99 6.71 27.42
N HIS A 223 4.39 7.66 28.14
CA HIS A 223 4.63 7.94 29.57
C HIS A 223 6.00 8.53 29.94
N ASN A 224 6.91 8.73 28.98
CA ASN A 224 8.20 9.40 29.17
C ASN A 224 9.07 8.80 30.31
N ASP A 225 9.11 7.46 30.41
CA ASP A 225 9.91 6.77 31.44
C ASP A 225 11.41 6.90 31.14
N GLN A 226 12.11 7.66 31.99
CA GLN A 226 13.54 7.95 31.83
C GLN A 226 14.40 6.69 31.92
N GLN A 227 14.10 5.78 32.84
CA GLN A 227 14.94 4.60 33.08
C GLN A 227 14.86 3.63 31.90
N LEU A 228 13.65 3.45 31.35
CA LEU A 228 13.45 2.62 30.17
C LEU A 228 14.14 3.22 28.95
N ALA A 229 14.09 4.55 28.78
CA ALA A 229 14.74 5.24 27.67
C ALA A 229 16.27 5.06 27.69
N TRP A 230 16.92 5.29 28.83
CA TRP A 230 18.36 5.05 28.97
C TRP A 230 18.74 3.58 28.72
N SER A 231 17.94 2.65 29.24
CA SER A 231 18.19 1.21 29.04
C SER A 231 18.09 0.82 27.56
N LEU A 232 17.11 1.35 26.83
CA LEU A 232 16.94 1.09 25.40
C LEU A 232 18.04 1.75 24.57
N LEU A 233 18.46 2.97 24.93
CA LEU A 233 19.58 3.65 24.29
C LEU A 233 20.87 2.84 24.45
N ASP A 234 21.16 2.34 25.65
CA ASP A 234 22.33 1.49 25.91
C ASP A 234 22.32 0.23 25.03
N VAL A 235 21.17 -0.42 24.86
CA VAL A 235 21.05 -1.62 24.01
C VAL A 235 21.25 -1.29 22.54
N THR A 236 20.59 -0.26 22.02
CA THR A 236 20.70 0.11 20.60
C THR A 236 22.12 0.58 20.25
N ASP A 237 22.79 1.30 21.15
CA ASP A 237 24.18 1.73 20.98
C ASP A 237 25.16 0.55 21.02
N GLN A 238 25.00 -0.39 21.96
CA GLN A 238 25.82 -1.61 22.02
C GLN A 238 25.70 -2.45 20.75
N LEU A 239 24.53 -2.48 20.12
CA LEU A 239 24.28 -3.16 18.86
C LEU A 239 24.70 -2.34 17.62
N ASN A 240 25.14 -1.09 17.82
CA ASN A 240 25.47 -0.13 16.78
C ASN A 240 24.31 0.07 15.78
N ILE A 241 23.11 0.24 16.32
CA ILE A 241 21.87 0.45 15.58
C ILE A 241 21.38 1.87 15.85
N LYS A 242 21.22 2.67 14.80
CA LYS A 242 20.56 3.96 14.88
C LYS A 242 19.06 3.80 14.72
N THR A 243 18.32 4.45 15.61
CA THR A 243 16.86 4.40 15.69
C THR A 243 16.29 5.81 15.81
N THR A 244 15.00 5.94 15.57
CA THR A 244 14.25 7.19 15.68
C THR A 244 13.51 7.23 17.00
N TRP A 245 13.72 8.27 17.80
CA TRP A 245 13.08 8.46 19.09
C TRP A 245 11.90 9.41 18.95
N CYS A 246 10.68 8.87 18.97
CA CYS A 246 9.44 9.62 18.83
C CYS A 246 8.98 10.12 20.22
N ILE A 247 9.18 11.42 20.47
CA ILE A 247 9.03 12.03 21.78
C ILE A 247 7.66 12.66 21.96
N ILE A 248 6.96 12.24 23.02
CA ILE A 248 5.59 12.68 23.35
C ILE A 248 5.59 13.89 24.28
N TYR A 249 4.81 14.90 23.91
CA TYR A 249 4.46 16.02 24.77
C TYR A 249 3.45 15.59 25.87
N PRO A 250 3.31 16.32 26.99
CA PRO A 250 4.34 17.14 27.62
C PRO A 250 5.34 16.29 28.40
N GLY A 251 6.51 16.88 28.68
CA GLY A 251 7.48 16.38 29.64
C GLY A 251 8.70 15.78 28.99
N GLY A 252 8.52 14.91 27.97
CA GLY A 252 9.62 14.28 27.26
C GLY A 252 10.69 13.65 28.16
N TYR A 253 11.92 13.54 27.67
CA TYR A 253 13.06 13.11 28.47
C TYR A 253 13.79 14.29 29.13
N ILE A 254 14.72 14.02 30.04
CA ILE A 254 15.59 15.08 30.59
C ILE A 254 16.52 15.64 29.50
N PRO A 255 16.93 16.92 29.56
CA PRO A 255 17.78 17.57 28.55
C PRO A 255 19.04 16.78 28.17
N GLU A 256 19.67 16.13 29.15
CA GLU A 256 20.87 15.32 28.94
C GLU A 256 20.63 14.14 28.00
N PHE A 257 19.41 13.63 27.94
CA PHE A 257 19.04 12.55 27.03
C PHE A 257 18.96 13.04 25.58
N TYR A 258 18.32 14.18 25.31
CA TYR A 258 18.29 14.75 23.95
C TYR A 258 19.68 15.09 23.44
N GLN A 259 20.51 15.72 24.29
CA GLN A 259 21.90 16.00 23.95
C GLN A 259 22.64 14.71 23.59
N LYS A 260 22.40 13.63 24.34
CA LYS A 260 23.00 12.32 24.07
C LYS A 260 22.58 11.77 22.71
N LEU A 261 21.28 11.83 22.39
CA LEU A 261 20.76 11.38 21.11
C LEU A 261 21.40 12.15 19.95
N GLN A 262 21.49 13.49 20.07
CA GLN A 262 22.12 14.35 19.07
C GLN A 262 23.61 14.06 18.91
N ASP A 263 24.36 13.99 20.02
CA ASP A 263 25.80 13.70 20.03
C ASP A 263 26.11 12.35 19.37
N TRP A 264 25.19 11.40 19.48
CA TRP A 264 25.31 10.04 18.98
C TRP A 264 24.61 9.83 17.63
N ASP A 265 24.12 10.89 16.97
CA ASP A 265 23.50 10.82 15.64
C ASP A 265 22.27 9.89 15.59
N TYR A 266 21.46 9.91 16.65
CA TYR A 266 20.11 9.34 16.66
C TYR A 266 19.11 10.38 16.16
N GLU A 267 18.05 9.92 15.50
CA GLU A 267 16.97 10.80 15.04
C GLU A 267 15.99 11.06 16.20
N ILE A 268 15.56 12.31 16.34
CA ILE A 268 14.52 12.73 17.26
C ILE A 268 13.30 13.15 16.42
N ALA A 269 12.14 12.57 16.70
CA ALA A 269 10.89 12.83 15.99
C ALA A 269 9.77 13.20 16.97
N LEU A 270 8.74 13.88 16.48
CA LEU A 270 7.56 14.19 17.28
C LEU A 270 6.62 12.99 17.33
N HIS A 271 6.32 12.53 18.55
CA HIS A 271 5.13 11.73 18.82
C HIS A 271 4.03 12.68 19.28
N PHE A 272 3.02 12.93 18.42
CA PHE A 272 1.93 13.82 18.81
C PHE A 272 1.13 13.23 19.98
N ASP A 273 0.95 13.99 21.06
CA ASP A 273 0.17 13.57 22.21
C ASP A 273 -1.33 13.65 21.92
N ALA A 274 -1.92 12.50 21.63
CA ALA A 274 -3.37 12.28 21.66
C ALA A 274 -3.80 11.39 22.85
N LEU A 275 -2.84 10.94 23.67
CA LEU A 275 -3.04 9.95 24.72
C LEU A 275 -3.50 10.60 26.03
N THR A 276 -2.82 11.67 26.46
CA THR A 276 -2.98 12.16 27.84
C THR A 276 -4.24 12.98 28.07
N LYS A 277 -4.90 13.44 26.99
CA LYS A 277 -6.08 14.33 27.01
C LYS A 277 -5.85 15.61 27.85
N LYS A 278 -4.63 16.12 27.85
CA LYS A 278 -4.21 17.36 28.55
C LYS A 278 -4.33 18.58 27.63
N THR A 279 -3.68 19.68 27.99
CA THR A 279 -3.60 20.88 27.15
C THR A 279 -2.82 20.59 25.88
N TYR A 280 -3.26 21.13 24.73
CA TYR A 280 -2.65 20.98 23.41
C TYR A 280 -2.66 19.56 22.83
N THR A 281 -3.61 18.71 23.22
CA THR A 281 -3.71 17.32 22.75
C THR A 281 -4.89 17.09 21.80
N ASN A 282 -5.47 18.14 21.20
CA ASN A 282 -6.56 18.01 20.24
C ASN A 282 -6.01 17.90 18.82
N TRP A 283 -6.69 17.13 17.97
CA TRP A 283 -6.37 17.03 16.54
C TRP A 283 -6.65 18.35 15.80
N THR A 284 -5.78 19.32 15.98
CA THR A 284 -5.80 20.63 15.31
C THR A 284 -4.41 20.99 14.82
N GLN A 285 -4.34 21.80 13.76
CA GLN A 285 -3.06 22.28 13.25
C GLN A 285 -2.32 23.13 14.29
N ASP A 286 -3.04 23.89 15.12
CA ASP A 286 -2.45 24.72 16.17
C ASP A 286 -1.79 23.88 17.27
N ASP A 287 -2.46 22.83 17.74
CA ASP A 287 -1.91 21.91 18.75
C ASP A 287 -0.72 21.13 18.18
N PHE A 288 -0.79 20.67 16.92
CA PHE A 288 0.35 20.04 16.25
C PHE A 288 1.55 20.99 16.17
N ASN A 289 1.32 22.22 15.71
CA ASN A 289 2.38 23.23 15.61
C ASN A 289 2.97 23.54 16.99
N TYR A 290 2.16 23.61 18.04
CA TYR A 290 2.63 23.86 19.40
C TYR A 290 3.57 22.75 19.88
N GLN A 291 3.15 21.49 19.79
CA GLN A 291 3.98 20.36 20.23
C GLN A 291 5.25 20.23 19.38
N HIS A 292 5.17 20.47 18.08
CA HIS A 292 6.34 20.49 17.20
C HIS A 292 7.34 21.59 17.57
N GLN A 293 6.85 22.81 17.86
CA GLN A 293 7.71 23.91 18.30
C GLN A 293 8.31 23.68 19.67
N TRP A 294 7.60 23.00 20.57
CA TRP A 294 8.16 22.56 21.85
C TRP A 294 9.34 21.63 21.63
N LEU A 295 9.18 20.56 20.83
CA LEU A 295 10.25 19.59 20.61
C LEU A 295 11.49 20.20 19.93
N ILE A 296 11.31 21.17 19.04
CA ILE A 296 12.43 21.89 18.41
C ILE A 296 13.28 22.68 19.42
N GLN A 297 12.72 23.02 20.58
CA GLN A 297 13.40 23.79 21.63
C GLN A 297 14.16 22.91 22.64
N GLU A 298 13.93 21.60 22.64
CA GLU A 298 14.66 20.62 23.47
C GLU A 298 15.98 20.20 22.82
#